data_AF-A0AAD4BBX7-F1
#
_entry.id   AF-A0AAD4BBX7-F1
#
_cell.length_a   1.000
_cell.length_b   1.000
_cell.length_c   1.000
_cell.angle_alpha   90.00
_cell.angle_beta   90.00
_cell.angle_gamma   90.00
#
_symmetry.space_group_name_H-M   'P 1'
#
loop_
_entity.id
_entity.type
_entity.pdbx_description
1 polymer ?
#
loop_
_entity_poly.entity_id
_entity_poly.type
_entity_poly.pdbx_seq_one_letter_code
_entity_poly.pdbx_strand_id
1 'polypeptide(L)'
;MAYCSPRQLSLSLPIVIPRLTGVLTDTHAQVKVSANKSLKQFGEVISNPEIQALVPTLLKALVDPVKTTVALSALLKTSFMHYIDHSSLALVIPIIERGLRDRGAEGKKRRRRSLLPMVHVVLVDPVPEARAMAAKTLGTLVEHLGEVHFTDLVPGLLRTLKTETSGVDRQGAAQGLSEVLSGLGMDRLEGLLPDIIANAQSPRSTMREGFVSLLVYLPATFGNQFQPHLPKIIAPILNGLEDGEEYVREAAMRAGRMIVANYATRDQVVVAGVGGEHV
;
A
#
# COMPACT_ATOMS: atom_id res chain seq x y z
N MET A 1 4.76 -29.26 5.89
CA MET A 1 5.54 -28.10 5.42
C MET A 1 5.32 -26.84 6.26
N ALA A 2 4.12 -26.54 6.78
CA ALA A 2 3.90 -25.36 7.64
C ALA A 2 4.69 -25.36 8.99
N TYR A 3 5.04 -26.55 9.51
CA TYR A 3 5.73 -26.71 10.79
C TYR A 3 7.25 -26.51 10.76
N CYS A 4 7.88 -26.43 9.57
CA CYS A 4 9.34 -26.45 9.48
C CYS A 4 9.99 -25.09 9.69
N SER A 5 9.25 -23.97 9.57
CA SER A 5 9.75 -22.60 9.80
C SER A 5 8.61 -21.59 10.01
N PRO A 6 7.98 -21.56 11.20
CA PRO A 6 6.84 -20.68 11.48
C PRO A 6 7.18 -19.18 11.30
N ARG A 7 8.42 -18.78 11.59
CA ARG A 7 8.89 -17.40 11.32
C ARG A 7 8.88 -17.05 9.83
N GLN A 8 9.41 -17.90 8.96
CA GLN A 8 9.41 -17.66 7.51
C GLN A 8 8.01 -17.73 6.91
N LEU A 9 7.15 -18.58 7.47
CA LEU A 9 5.74 -18.64 7.10
C LEU A 9 5.05 -17.30 7.42
N SER A 10 5.22 -16.79 8.65
CA SER A 10 4.65 -15.51 9.09
C SER A 10 5.03 -14.34 8.18
N LEU A 11 6.30 -14.28 7.74
CA LEU A 11 6.80 -13.26 6.81
C LEU A 11 6.17 -13.32 5.42
N SER A 12 5.76 -14.50 4.97
CA SER A 12 5.16 -14.70 3.64
C SER A 12 3.63 -14.59 3.64
N LEU A 13 2.99 -14.55 4.81
CA LEU A 13 1.53 -14.40 4.95
C LEU A 13 0.95 -13.16 4.26
N PRO A 14 1.59 -11.97 4.28
CA PRO A 14 1.12 -10.81 3.52
C PRO A 14 1.02 -11.03 2.00
N ILE A 15 1.83 -11.94 1.44
CA ILE A 15 1.82 -12.30 0.02
C ILE A 15 0.79 -13.40 -0.26
N VAL A 16 0.74 -14.38 0.63
CA VAL A 16 -0.04 -15.61 0.46
C VAL A 16 -1.54 -15.38 0.70
N ILE A 17 -1.92 -14.63 1.74
CA ILE A 17 -3.33 -14.42 2.12
C ILE A 17 -4.15 -13.72 1.02
N PRO A 18 -3.69 -12.63 0.37
CA PRO A 18 -4.44 -11.99 -0.71
C PRO A 18 -4.70 -12.94 -1.89
N ARG A 19 -3.70 -13.75 -2.25
CA ARG A 19 -3.82 -14.75 -3.34
C ARG A 19 -4.80 -15.85 -2.97
N LEU A 20 -4.72 -16.36 -1.74
CA LEU A 20 -5.65 -17.38 -1.25
C LEU A 20 -7.07 -16.85 -1.12
N THR A 21 -7.26 -15.58 -0.77
CA THR A 21 -8.60 -15.00 -0.66
C THR A 21 -9.35 -15.07 -1.99
N GLY A 22 -8.67 -14.91 -3.13
CA GLY A 22 -9.27 -15.12 -4.46
C GLY A 22 -9.64 -16.57 -4.76
N VAL A 23 -8.85 -17.52 -4.24
CA VAL A 23 -9.08 -18.97 -4.40
C VAL A 23 -10.24 -19.47 -3.53
N LEU A 24 -10.56 -18.81 -2.42
CA LEU A 24 -11.68 -19.19 -1.55
C LEU A 24 -13.06 -18.97 -2.20
N THR A 25 -13.11 -18.09 -3.19
CA THR A 25 -14.32 -17.83 -3.99
C THR A 25 -14.44 -18.72 -5.23
N ASP A 26 -13.49 -19.64 -5.46
CA ASP A 26 -13.45 -20.53 -6.62
C ASP A 26 -14.69 -21.43 -6.70
N THR A 27 -15.25 -21.65 -7.88
CA THR A 27 -16.45 -22.49 -8.06
C THR A 27 -16.27 -23.95 -7.63
N HIS A 28 -15.04 -24.47 -7.61
CA HIS A 28 -14.76 -25.88 -7.34
C HIS A 28 -14.68 -26.17 -5.83
N ALA A 29 -15.55 -27.05 -5.34
CA ALA A 29 -15.67 -27.35 -3.89
C ALA A 29 -14.36 -27.86 -3.26
N GLN A 30 -13.60 -28.72 -3.95
CA GLN A 30 -12.32 -29.23 -3.42
C GLN A 30 -11.25 -28.14 -3.26
N VAL A 31 -11.25 -27.13 -4.13
CA VAL A 31 -10.33 -26.00 -4.07
C VAL A 31 -10.67 -25.14 -2.84
N LYS A 32 -11.96 -24.86 -2.60
CA LYS A 32 -12.41 -24.17 -1.38
C LYS A 32 -12.03 -24.90 -0.10
N VAL A 33 -12.19 -26.22 -0.05
CA VAL A 33 -11.85 -27.03 1.14
C VAL A 33 -10.34 -26.99 1.41
N SER A 34 -9.54 -27.13 0.36
CA SER A 34 -8.07 -27.10 0.47
C SER A 34 -7.57 -25.72 0.91
N ALA A 35 -8.09 -24.65 0.32
CA ALA A 35 -7.76 -23.28 0.69
C ALA A 35 -8.18 -22.95 2.15
N ASN A 36 -9.36 -23.43 2.59
CA ASN A 36 -9.80 -23.30 3.99
C ASN A 36 -8.87 -24.03 4.96
N LYS A 37 -8.37 -25.22 4.59
CA LYS A 37 -7.42 -25.98 5.41
C LYS A 37 -6.10 -25.22 5.55
N SER A 38 -5.59 -24.66 4.46
CA SER A 38 -4.36 -23.84 4.46
C SER A 38 -4.52 -22.58 5.32
N LEU A 39 -5.64 -21.87 5.20
CA LEU A 39 -5.92 -20.69 6.01
C LEU A 39 -5.94 -20.97 7.52
N LYS A 40 -6.51 -22.11 7.94
CA LYS A 40 -6.47 -22.51 9.36
C LYS A 40 -5.03 -22.71 9.84
N GLN A 41 -4.19 -23.37 9.03
CA GLN A 41 -2.78 -23.56 9.35
C GLN A 41 -2.01 -22.23 9.43
N PHE A 42 -2.37 -21.24 8.60
CA PHE A 42 -1.77 -19.90 8.69
C PHE A 42 -2.22 -19.14 9.93
N GLY A 43 -3.47 -19.30 10.33
CA GLY A 43 -4.01 -18.71 11.56
C GLY A 43 -3.33 -19.24 12.84
N GLU A 44 -2.70 -20.41 12.81
CA GLU A 44 -1.95 -20.96 13.95
C GLU A 44 -0.57 -20.29 14.16
N VAL A 45 -0.09 -19.54 13.17
CA VAL A 45 1.26 -18.94 13.16
C VAL A 45 1.25 -17.47 13.59
N ILE A 46 0.07 -16.92 13.89
CA ILE A 46 -0.07 -15.55 14.34
C ILE A 46 0.43 -15.40 15.77
N SER A 47 1.28 -14.40 15.99
CA SER A 47 1.91 -14.20 17.30
C SER A 47 1.07 -13.31 18.21
N ASN A 48 0.25 -12.42 17.65
CA ASN A 48 -0.58 -11.52 18.42
C ASN A 48 -1.76 -12.28 19.09
N PRO A 49 -1.84 -12.31 20.43
CA PRO A 49 -2.84 -13.11 21.14
C PRO A 49 -4.27 -12.58 20.95
N GLU A 50 -4.45 -11.27 20.79
CA GLU A 50 -5.76 -10.68 20.56
C GLU A 50 -6.33 -11.09 19.19
N ILE A 51 -5.49 -11.10 18.16
CA ILE A 51 -5.86 -11.54 16.82
C ILE A 51 -6.02 -13.05 16.77
N GLN A 52 -5.18 -13.82 17.47
CA GLN A 52 -5.31 -15.28 17.58
C GLN A 52 -6.70 -15.70 18.04
N ALA A 53 -7.26 -15.00 19.04
CA ALA A 53 -8.62 -15.24 19.52
C ALA A 53 -9.69 -14.92 18.46
N LEU A 54 -9.41 -13.99 17.55
CA LEU A 54 -10.31 -13.58 16.47
C LEU A 54 -10.15 -14.41 15.18
N VAL A 55 -9.05 -15.14 14.99
CA VAL A 55 -8.75 -15.92 13.77
C VAL A 55 -9.95 -16.71 13.26
N PRO A 56 -10.71 -17.48 14.06
CA PRO A 56 -11.85 -18.23 13.54
C PRO A 56 -12.95 -17.34 12.93
N THR A 57 -13.14 -16.14 13.47
CA THR A 57 -14.10 -15.15 12.99
C THR A 57 -13.56 -14.43 11.75
N LEU A 58 -12.27 -14.07 11.75
CA LEU A 58 -11.61 -13.43 10.62
C LEU A 58 -11.58 -14.35 9.39
N LEU A 59 -11.19 -15.62 9.55
CA LEU A 59 -11.18 -16.59 8.46
C LEU A 59 -12.58 -16.82 7.87
N LYS A 60 -13.61 -16.89 8.72
CA LYS A 60 -15.01 -16.98 8.24
C LYS A 60 -15.39 -15.75 7.41
N ALA A 61 -14.98 -14.55 7.83
CA ALA A 61 -15.25 -13.32 7.10
C ALA A 61 -14.46 -13.21 5.79
N LEU A 62 -13.26 -13.78 5.69
CA LEU A 62 -12.51 -13.83 4.43
C LEU A 62 -13.26 -14.65 3.38
N VAL A 63 -13.84 -15.79 3.77
CA VAL A 63 -14.60 -16.71 2.90
C VAL A 63 -15.99 -16.18 2.57
N ASP A 64 -16.69 -15.61 3.55
CA ASP A 64 -18.09 -15.24 3.45
C ASP A 64 -18.27 -13.73 3.65
N PRO A 65 -18.58 -12.98 2.56
CA PRO A 65 -18.74 -11.53 2.60
C PRO A 65 -19.77 -11.05 3.62
N VAL A 66 -20.82 -11.83 3.90
CA VAL A 66 -21.90 -11.46 4.84
C VAL A 66 -21.37 -11.36 6.28
N LYS A 67 -20.32 -12.14 6.61
CA LYS A 67 -19.72 -12.19 7.95
C LYS A 67 -18.70 -11.09 8.22
N THR A 68 -18.40 -10.26 7.22
CA THR A 68 -17.48 -9.11 7.33
C THR A 68 -17.89 -8.17 8.46
N THR A 69 -19.19 -7.89 8.61
CA THR A 69 -19.73 -7.01 9.66
C THR A 69 -19.49 -7.56 11.07
N VAL A 70 -19.60 -8.88 11.24
CA VAL A 70 -19.36 -9.59 12.51
C VAL A 70 -17.88 -9.54 12.87
N ALA A 71 -16.99 -9.84 11.91
CA ALA A 71 -15.55 -9.76 12.12
C ALA A 71 -15.09 -8.34 12.47
N LEU A 72 -15.61 -7.32 11.77
CA LEU A 72 -15.32 -5.93 12.09
C LEU A 72 -15.84 -5.54 13.47
N SER A 73 -17.05 -5.97 13.83
CA SER A 73 -17.60 -5.70 15.16
C SER A 73 -16.77 -6.34 16.27
N ALA A 74 -16.20 -7.52 16.02
CA ALA A 74 -15.28 -8.16 16.94
C ALA A 74 -13.97 -7.37 17.06
N LEU A 75 -13.32 -7.02 15.93
CA LEU A 75 -12.11 -6.20 15.90
C LEU A 75 -12.28 -4.86 16.64
N LEU A 76 -13.44 -4.21 16.53
CA LEU A 76 -13.74 -2.95 17.21
C LEU A 76 -13.99 -3.06 18.71
N LYS A 77 -14.32 -4.26 19.20
CA LYS A 77 -14.50 -4.53 20.63
C LYS A 77 -13.21 -4.94 21.31
N THR A 78 -12.22 -5.36 20.54
CA THR A 78 -10.93 -5.82 21.05
C THR A 78 -10.03 -4.63 21.37
N SER A 79 -9.48 -4.62 22.59
CA SER A 79 -8.40 -3.72 22.99
C SER A 79 -7.05 -4.36 22.64
N PHE A 80 -6.33 -3.79 21.68
CA PHE A 80 -4.99 -4.26 21.30
C PHE A 80 -3.97 -3.75 22.31
N MET A 81 -3.47 -4.64 23.16
CA MET A 81 -2.42 -4.36 24.15
C MET A 81 -1.05 -4.81 23.64
N HIS A 82 -1.01 -5.79 22.74
CA HIS A 82 0.22 -6.29 22.13
C HIS A 82 0.46 -5.71 20.73
N TYR A 83 1.71 -5.73 20.31
CA TYR A 83 2.12 -5.40 18.95
C TYR A 83 1.37 -6.28 17.94
N ILE A 84 0.81 -5.65 16.91
CA ILE A 84 0.12 -6.37 15.83
C ILE A 84 1.17 -6.71 14.78
N ASP A 85 1.44 -7.99 14.63
CA ASP A 85 2.38 -8.50 13.64
C ASP A 85 1.80 -8.47 12.21
N HIS A 86 2.69 -8.36 11.25
CA HIS A 86 2.49 -8.42 9.80
C HIS A 86 1.50 -9.51 9.35
N SER A 87 1.60 -10.71 9.95
CA SER A 87 0.70 -11.84 9.71
C SER A 87 -0.73 -11.58 10.20
N SER A 88 -0.89 -10.93 11.35
CA SER A 88 -2.17 -10.46 11.85
C SER A 88 -2.80 -9.45 10.90
N LEU A 89 -2.00 -8.49 10.41
CA LEU A 89 -2.46 -7.46 9.49
C LEU A 89 -2.89 -8.05 8.15
N ALA A 90 -2.17 -9.04 7.65
CA ALA A 90 -2.54 -9.76 6.44
C ALA A 90 -3.93 -10.39 6.52
N LEU A 91 -4.40 -10.82 7.71
CA LEU A 91 -5.78 -11.29 7.90
C LEU A 91 -6.79 -10.14 8.08
N VAL A 92 -6.40 -9.09 8.80
CA VAL A 92 -7.31 -8.00 9.19
C VAL A 92 -7.60 -7.05 8.03
N ILE A 93 -6.59 -6.72 7.22
CA ILE A 93 -6.66 -5.72 6.15
C ILE A 93 -7.75 -6.05 5.11
N PRO A 94 -7.83 -7.27 4.54
CA PRO A 94 -8.86 -7.57 3.54
C PRO A 94 -10.30 -7.44 4.09
N ILE A 95 -10.48 -7.68 5.38
CA ILE A 95 -11.77 -7.54 6.07
C ILE A 95 -12.11 -6.05 6.26
N ILE A 96 -11.11 -5.24 6.63
CA ILE A 96 -11.27 -3.78 6.72
C ILE A 96 -11.63 -3.19 5.36
N GLU A 97 -10.84 -3.47 4.31
CA GLU A 97 -11.10 -2.99 2.95
C GLU A 97 -12.51 -3.35 2.48
N ARG A 98 -12.90 -4.61 2.66
CA ARG A 98 -14.25 -5.08 2.30
C ARG A 98 -15.33 -4.36 3.10
N GLY A 99 -15.11 -4.17 4.39
CA GLY A 99 -16.02 -3.43 5.26
C GLY A 99 -16.20 -1.96 4.89
N LEU A 100 -15.14 -1.31 4.41
CA LEU A 100 -15.17 0.10 4.00
C LEU A 100 -15.94 0.30 2.68
N ARG A 101 -15.88 -0.68 1.77
CA ARG A 101 -16.66 -0.67 0.53
C ARG A 101 -18.17 -0.82 0.78
N ASP A 102 -18.55 -1.46 1.88
CA ASP A 102 -19.95 -1.74 2.20
C ASP A 102 -20.65 -0.47 2.74
N ARG A 103 -21.76 -0.04 2.11
CA ARG A 103 -22.37 1.31 2.22
C ARG A 103 -23.06 1.64 3.57
N GLY A 104 -22.74 0.94 4.66
CA GLY A 104 -23.36 1.16 5.99
C GLY A 104 -22.76 2.35 6.74
N ALA A 105 -23.51 3.45 6.85
CA ALA A 105 -23.05 4.75 7.38
C ALA A 105 -22.55 4.74 8.85
N GLU A 106 -23.11 3.91 9.74
CA GLU A 106 -22.72 3.93 11.17
C GLU A 106 -21.39 3.21 11.47
N GLY A 107 -21.07 2.13 10.76
CA GLY A 107 -19.82 1.39 10.93
C GLY A 107 -18.59 2.25 10.62
N LYS A 108 -18.76 3.23 9.73
CA LYS A 108 -17.71 4.11 9.22
C LYS A 108 -17.15 5.08 10.26
N LYS A 109 -17.88 5.40 11.34
CA LYS A 109 -17.44 6.31 12.42
C LYS A 109 -16.66 5.62 13.54
N ARG A 110 -17.05 4.40 13.93
CA ARG A 110 -16.41 3.67 15.03
C ARG A 110 -15.11 2.98 14.61
N ARG A 111 -14.99 2.61 13.33
CA ARG A 111 -13.75 2.08 12.69
C ARG A 111 -12.58 3.09 12.65
N ARG A 112 -12.85 4.37 12.89
CA ARG A 112 -11.90 5.49 12.72
C ARG A 112 -10.82 5.58 13.78
N ARG A 113 -11.20 5.47 15.06
CA ARG A 113 -10.32 5.83 16.18
C ARG A 113 -9.32 4.74 16.57
N SER A 114 -9.65 3.48 16.29
CA SER A 114 -8.79 2.34 16.67
C SER A 114 -7.75 1.97 15.59
N LEU A 115 -8.02 2.28 14.31
CA LEU A 115 -7.17 1.82 13.20
C LEU A 115 -5.98 2.75 12.93
N LEU A 116 -6.07 4.04 13.26
CA LEU A 116 -5.02 5.02 12.98
C LEU A 116 -3.65 4.69 13.60
N PRO A 117 -3.56 4.34 14.90
CA PRO A 117 -2.29 3.91 15.49
C PRO A 117 -1.79 2.62 14.85
N MET A 118 -2.70 1.70 14.52
CA MET A 118 -2.35 0.39 13.96
C MET A 118 -1.68 0.51 12.59
N VAL A 119 -2.11 1.44 11.72
CA VAL A 119 -1.50 1.52 10.38
C VAL A 119 -0.25 2.41 10.34
N HIS A 120 -0.13 3.42 11.23
CA HIS A 120 1.11 4.18 11.37
C HIS A 120 2.29 3.31 11.82
N VAL A 121 2.07 2.34 12.72
CA VAL A 121 3.09 1.40 13.22
C VAL A 121 3.62 0.46 12.13
N VAL A 122 2.87 0.27 11.04
CA VAL A 122 3.22 -0.71 10.00
C VAL A 122 3.92 -0.05 8.81
N LEU A 123 3.93 1.28 8.72
CA LEU A 123 4.75 1.95 7.72
C LEU A 123 6.26 1.83 8.01
N VAL A 124 6.64 1.58 9.26
CA VAL A 124 8.04 1.39 9.68
C VAL A 124 8.47 -0.08 9.73
N ASP A 125 7.64 -0.94 9.15
CA ASP A 125 7.81 -2.38 9.16
C ASP A 125 9.01 -2.81 8.29
N PRO A 126 9.89 -3.72 8.76
CA PRO A 126 11.06 -4.13 8.00
C PRO A 126 10.71 -4.91 6.72
N VAL A 127 9.52 -5.50 6.62
CA VAL A 127 9.06 -6.27 5.47
C VAL A 127 8.40 -5.33 4.45
N PRO A 128 8.95 -5.19 3.22
CA PRO A 128 8.40 -4.32 2.19
C PRO A 128 6.92 -4.59 1.87
N GLU A 129 6.51 -5.85 1.84
CA GLU A 129 5.15 -6.25 1.50
C GLU A 129 4.14 -5.88 2.59
N ALA A 130 4.56 -5.95 3.86
CA ALA A 130 3.72 -5.50 4.98
C ALA A 130 3.54 -3.98 4.96
N ARG A 131 4.62 -3.21 4.70
CA ARG A 131 4.55 -1.76 4.47
C ARG A 131 3.62 -1.42 3.32
N ALA A 132 3.73 -2.13 2.20
CA ALA A 132 2.88 -1.92 1.03
C ALA A 132 1.40 -2.15 1.33
N MET A 133 1.08 -3.24 2.03
CA MET A 133 -0.28 -3.57 2.42
C MET A 133 -0.86 -2.51 3.38
N ALA A 134 -0.06 -2.04 4.34
CA ALA A 134 -0.46 -0.98 5.27
C ALA A 134 -0.69 0.36 4.56
N ALA A 135 0.24 0.76 3.69
CA ALA A 135 0.11 1.98 2.90
C ALA A 135 -1.19 1.97 2.07
N LYS A 136 -1.47 0.87 1.37
CA LYS A 136 -2.70 0.70 0.58
C LYS A 136 -3.96 0.75 1.44
N THR A 137 -3.91 0.18 2.65
CA THR A 137 -5.02 0.24 3.61
C THR A 137 -5.26 1.68 4.09
N LEU A 138 -4.20 2.45 4.31
CA LEU A 138 -4.32 3.89 4.60
C LEU A 138 -4.96 4.64 3.45
N GLY A 139 -4.51 4.39 2.22
CA GLY A 139 -5.10 4.99 1.02
C GLY A 139 -6.60 4.75 0.92
N THR A 140 -7.04 3.49 1.04
CA THR A 140 -8.48 3.13 1.02
C THR A 140 -9.25 3.71 2.21
N LEU A 141 -8.66 3.78 3.40
CA LEU A 141 -9.28 4.44 4.56
C LEU A 141 -9.52 5.92 4.28
N VAL A 142 -8.52 6.61 3.76
CA VAL A 142 -8.58 8.04 3.44
C VAL A 142 -9.56 8.31 2.30
N GLU A 143 -9.56 7.48 1.25
CA GLU A 143 -10.51 7.54 0.13
C GLU A 143 -11.96 7.50 0.63
N HIS A 144 -12.27 6.55 1.52
CA HIS A 144 -13.64 6.37 1.96
C HIS A 144 -14.02 7.40 3.03
N LEU A 145 -13.12 7.75 3.94
CA LEU A 145 -13.45 8.59 5.11
C LEU A 145 -13.21 10.08 4.87
N GLY A 146 -12.36 10.45 3.91
CA GLY A 146 -11.96 11.82 3.61
C GLY A 146 -10.84 12.34 4.52
N GLU A 147 -10.05 13.27 3.99
CA GLU A 147 -8.89 13.87 4.67
C GLU A 147 -9.24 14.58 5.98
N VAL A 148 -10.46 15.12 6.09
CA VAL A 148 -10.95 15.85 7.27
C VAL A 148 -10.90 15.02 8.56
N HIS A 149 -10.79 13.70 8.46
CA HIS A 149 -10.65 12.80 9.59
C HIS A 149 -9.20 12.37 9.87
N PHE A 150 -8.26 12.82 9.03
CA PHE A 150 -6.85 12.46 9.01
C PHE A 150 -5.96 13.69 8.81
N THR A 151 -6.30 14.79 9.49
CA THR A 151 -5.68 16.11 9.24
C THR A 151 -4.16 16.16 9.45
N ASP A 152 -3.60 15.26 10.26
CA ASP A 152 -2.15 15.17 10.50
C ASP A 152 -1.47 14.04 9.72
N LEU A 153 -2.21 13.23 8.94
CA LEU A 153 -1.64 12.09 8.22
C LEU A 153 -0.68 12.54 7.11
N VAL A 154 -1.16 13.39 6.20
CA VAL A 154 -0.32 13.94 5.11
C VAL A 154 0.83 14.80 5.68
N PRO A 155 0.58 15.76 6.61
CA PRO A 155 1.66 16.51 7.25
C PRO A 155 2.67 15.63 7.99
N GLY A 156 2.22 14.58 8.67
CA GLY A 156 3.07 13.63 9.39
C GLY A 156 3.98 12.85 8.45
N LEU A 157 3.45 12.30 7.36
CA LEU A 157 4.24 11.58 6.35
C LEU A 157 5.25 12.50 5.66
N LEU A 158 4.84 13.72 5.28
CA LEU A 158 5.74 14.72 4.73
C LEU A 158 6.85 15.11 5.72
N ARG A 159 6.55 15.15 7.03
CA ARG A 159 7.55 15.39 8.07
C ARG A 159 8.57 14.26 8.12
N THR A 160 8.12 13.01 8.12
CA THR A 160 9.01 11.83 8.09
C THR A 160 9.95 11.86 6.89
N LEU A 161 9.45 12.24 5.69
CA LEU A 161 10.28 12.39 4.49
C LEU A 161 11.33 13.51 4.60
N LYS A 162 11.07 14.53 5.41
CA LYS A 162 11.97 15.69 5.61
C LYS A 162 12.96 15.49 6.77
N THR A 163 12.73 14.52 7.64
CA THR A 163 13.57 14.24 8.82
C THR A 163 14.64 13.18 8.54
N GLU A 164 15.73 13.24 9.30
CA GLU A 164 16.79 12.22 9.29
C GLU A 164 16.36 10.98 10.09
N THR A 165 15.38 10.25 9.57
CA THR A 165 14.98 8.93 10.09
C THR A 165 15.74 7.82 9.37
N SER A 166 15.47 6.55 9.69
CA SER A 166 16.06 5.45 8.92
C SER A 166 15.56 5.46 7.47
N GLY A 167 16.33 4.88 6.55
CA GLY A 167 15.89 4.71 5.15
C GLY A 167 14.61 3.88 5.03
N VAL A 168 14.38 2.93 5.96
CA VAL A 168 13.15 2.13 6.01
C VAL A 168 11.94 3.01 6.33
N ASP A 169 12.07 3.92 7.31
CA ASP A 169 11.00 4.85 7.68
C ASP A 169 10.66 5.80 6.54
N ARG A 170 11.68 6.31 5.82
CA ARG A 170 11.45 7.21 4.67
C ARG A 170 10.79 6.50 3.51
N GLN A 171 11.20 5.27 3.18
CA GLN A 171 10.52 4.45 2.16
C GLN A 171 9.06 4.16 2.54
N GLY A 172 8.83 3.82 3.81
CA GLY A 172 7.49 3.60 4.34
C GLY A 172 6.61 4.84 4.26
N ALA A 173 7.16 6.00 4.61
CA ALA A 173 6.48 7.28 4.50
C ALA A 173 6.21 7.66 3.04
N ALA A 174 7.15 7.43 2.12
CA ALA A 174 6.99 7.70 0.70
C ALA A 174 5.86 6.84 0.10
N GLN A 175 5.87 5.53 0.39
CA GLN A 175 4.83 4.63 -0.08
C GLN A 175 3.47 4.97 0.55
N GLY A 176 3.42 5.17 1.87
CA GLY A 176 2.24 5.60 2.60
C GLY A 176 1.64 6.89 2.03
N LEU A 177 2.48 7.89 1.75
CA LEU A 177 2.03 9.16 1.18
C LEU A 177 1.47 8.97 -0.23
N SER A 178 2.09 8.14 -1.08
CA SER A 178 1.56 7.88 -2.43
C SER A 178 0.16 7.26 -2.43
N GLU A 179 -0.08 6.28 -1.54
CA GLU A 179 -1.37 5.60 -1.41
C GLU A 179 -2.43 6.53 -0.81
N VAL A 180 -2.05 7.35 0.17
CA VAL A 180 -2.93 8.38 0.76
C VAL A 180 -3.31 9.42 -0.29
N LEU A 181 -2.36 9.91 -1.09
CA LEU A 181 -2.64 10.86 -2.16
C LEU A 181 -3.54 10.24 -3.24
N SER A 182 -3.33 8.98 -3.59
CA SER A 182 -4.21 8.25 -4.51
C SER A 182 -5.65 8.19 -3.98
N GLY A 183 -5.82 7.91 -2.68
CA GLY A 183 -7.13 7.94 -2.03
C GLY A 183 -7.77 9.34 -1.96
N LEU A 184 -6.98 10.41 -1.89
CA LEU A 184 -7.47 11.79 -1.89
C LEU A 184 -7.79 12.33 -3.29
N GLY A 185 -7.20 11.75 -4.33
CA GLY A 185 -7.43 12.11 -5.73
C GLY A 185 -6.37 13.04 -6.33
N MET A 186 -6.45 13.19 -7.66
CA MET A 186 -5.44 13.90 -8.47
C MET A 186 -5.28 15.37 -8.07
N ASP A 187 -6.38 16.08 -7.78
CA ASP A 187 -6.33 17.50 -7.39
C ASP A 187 -5.43 17.74 -6.16
N ARG A 188 -5.47 16.81 -5.19
CA ARG A 188 -4.64 16.88 -4.00
C ARG A 188 -3.16 16.62 -4.30
N LEU A 189 -2.88 15.67 -5.21
CA LEU A 189 -1.54 15.42 -5.71
C LEU A 189 -1.00 16.64 -6.46
N GLU A 190 -1.77 17.23 -7.37
CA GLU A 190 -1.37 18.41 -8.15
C GLU A 190 -1.02 19.59 -7.25
N GLY A 191 -1.78 19.79 -6.16
CA GLY A 191 -1.48 20.82 -5.16
C GLY A 191 -0.15 20.61 -4.42
N LEU A 192 0.29 19.36 -4.24
CA LEU A 192 1.54 19.03 -3.54
C LEU A 192 2.72 18.77 -4.47
N LEU A 193 2.48 18.56 -5.77
CA LEU A 193 3.51 18.19 -6.74
C LEU A 193 4.65 19.22 -6.83
N PRO A 194 4.42 20.55 -6.80
CA PRO A 194 5.50 21.53 -6.79
C PRO A 194 6.45 21.35 -5.60
N ASP A 195 5.90 21.15 -4.40
CA ASP A 195 6.69 20.91 -3.19
C ASP A 195 7.47 19.59 -3.28
N ILE A 196 6.85 18.53 -3.81
CA ILE A 196 7.51 17.23 -4.01
C ILE A 196 8.73 17.39 -4.93
N ILE A 197 8.57 18.09 -6.06
CA ILE A 197 9.64 18.34 -7.04
C ILE A 197 10.76 19.20 -6.44
N ALA A 198 10.42 20.21 -5.65
CA ALA A 198 11.40 21.06 -4.98
C ALA A 198 12.21 20.28 -3.94
N ASN A 199 11.55 19.46 -3.11
CA ASN A 199 12.24 18.69 -2.07
C ASN A 199 13.07 17.52 -2.63
N ALA A 200 12.71 16.96 -3.79
CA ALA A 200 13.53 15.98 -4.52
C ALA A 200 14.89 16.54 -4.95
N GLN A 201 15.02 17.87 -5.00
CA GLN A 201 16.25 18.59 -5.36
C GLN A 201 16.87 19.34 -4.16
N SER A 202 16.45 19.02 -2.94
CA SER A 202 16.96 19.64 -1.71
C SER A 202 18.49 19.50 -1.59
N PRO A 203 19.20 20.46 -0.98
CA PRO A 203 20.63 20.26 -0.67
C PRO A 203 20.86 19.11 0.32
N ARG A 204 19.84 18.72 1.11
CA ARG A 204 19.92 17.60 2.06
C ARG A 204 19.65 16.28 1.34
N SER A 205 20.65 15.41 1.30
CA SER A 205 20.57 14.12 0.60
C SER A 205 19.50 13.18 1.13
N THR A 206 19.29 13.13 2.45
CA THR A 206 18.22 12.33 3.08
C THR A 206 16.84 12.79 2.64
N MET A 207 16.63 14.10 2.48
CA MET A 207 15.40 14.66 1.96
C MET A 207 15.25 14.34 0.47
N ARG A 208 16.30 14.52 -0.34
CA ARG A 208 16.26 14.14 -1.76
C ARG A 208 15.87 12.68 -1.94
N GLU A 209 16.51 11.76 -1.22
CA GLU A 209 16.18 10.33 -1.32
C GLU A 209 14.72 10.05 -0.97
N GLY A 210 14.19 10.65 0.10
CA GLY A 210 12.79 10.47 0.49
C GLY A 210 11.80 10.90 -0.60
N PHE A 211 12.03 12.08 -1.20
CA PHE A 211 11.14 12.60 -2.24
C PHE A 211 11.35 11.96 -3.62
N VAL A 212 12.59 11.57 -3.98
CA VAL A 212 12.84 10.75 -5.17
C VAL A 212 12.19 9.37 -5.03
N SER A 213 12.18 8.80 -3.82
CA SER A 213 11.48 7.55 -3.53
C SER A 213 9.97 7.67 -3.66
N LEU A 214 9.39 8.82 -3.28
CA LEU A 214 7.98 9.10 -3.53
C LEU A 214 7.65 9.10 -5.03
N LEU A 215 8.57 9.59 -5.88
CA LEU A 215 8.43 9.53 -7.34
C LEU A 215 8.51 8.10 -7.91
N VAL A 216 8.97 7.11 -7.14
CA VAL A 216 8.85 5.69 -7.52
C VAL A 216 7.39 5.24 -7.42
N TYR A 217 6.69 5.65 -6.36
CA TYR A 217 5.36 5.11 -6.04
C TYR A 217 4.22 5.90 -6.70
N LEU A 218 4.36 7.21 -6.89
CA LEU A 218 3.30 8.05 -7.49
C LEU A 218 2.85 7.57 -8.88
N PRO A 219 3.76 7.28 -9.84
CA PRO A 219 3.33 6.81 -11.16
C PRO A 219 2.67 5.41 -11.09
N ALA A 220 3.10 4.56 -10.16
CA ALA A 220 2.51 3.22 -9.99
C ALA A 220 1.11 3.27 -9.35
N THR A 221 0.90 4.19 -8.41
CA THR A 221 -0.37 4.32 -7.66
C THR A 221 -1.48 5.01 -8.46
N PHE A 222 -1.14 6.01 -9.28
CA PHE A 222 -2.10 6.75 -10.10
C PHE A 222 -2.30 6.17 -11.51
N GLY A 223 -1.38 5.32 -11.97
CA GLY A 223 -1.43 4.73 -13.32
C GLY A 223 -1.59 5.78 -14.42
N ASN A 224 -2.34 5.47 -15.48
CA ASN A 224 -2.49 6.35 -16.65
C ASN A 224 -2.89 7.80 -16.35
N GLN A 225 -3.56 8.06 -15.22
CA GLN A 225 -3.92 9.42 -14.82
C GLN A 225 -2.68 10.29 -14.54
N PHE A 226 -1.54 9.69 -14.18
CA PHE A 226 -0.29 10.39 -13.90
C PHE A 226 0.45 10.85 -15.18
N GLN A 227 0.07 10.37 -16.37
CA GLN A 227 0.77 10.68 -17.63
C GLN A 227 1.02 12.18 -17.87
N PRO A 228 0.07 13.11 -17.63
CA PRO A 228 0.29 14.54 -17.82
C PRO A 228 1.37 15.14 -16.92
N HIS A 229 1.76 14.43 -15.85
CA HIS A 229 2.76 14.88 -14.87
C HIS A 229 4.14 14.27 -15.08
N LEU A 230 4.27 13.23 -15.92
CA LEU A 230 5.56 12.60 -16.21
C LEU A 230 6.65 13.61 -16.63
N PRO A 231 6.39 14.57 -17.55
CA PRO A 231 7.41 15.54 -17.95
C PRO A 231 7.97 16.36 -16.77
N LYS A 232 7.15 16.61 -15.74
CA LYS A 232 7.55 17.39 -14.56
C LYS A 232 8.50 16.64 -13.63
N ILE A 233 8.45 15.31 -13.61
CA ILE A 233 9.23 14.48 -12.68
C ILE A 233 10.47 13.84 -13.32
N ILE A 234 10.58 13.86 -14.66
CA ILE A 234 11.75 13.32 -15.38
C ILE A 234 13.03 14.05 -14.95
N ALA A 235 13.05 15.39 -14.94
CA ALA A 235 14.24 16.15 -14.60
C ALA A 235 14.76 15.87 -13.17
N PRO A 236 13.91 15.89 -12.11
CA PRO A 236 14.32 15.45 -10.77
C PRO A 236 14.90 14.03 -10.72
N ILE A 237 14.34 13.09 -11.49
CA ILE A 237 14.84 11.71 -11.53
C ILE A 237 16.21 11.65 -12.22
N LEU A 238 16.38 12.33 -13.36
CA LEU A 238 17.67 12.38 -14.06
C LEU A 238 18.76 13.03 -13.19
N ASN A 239 18.45 14.12 -12.49
CA ASN A 239 19.37 14.74 -11.53
C ASN A 239 19.73 13.75 -10.40
N GLY A 240 18.76 12.97 -9.93
CA GLY A 240 19.00 11.93 -8.94
C GLY A 240 19.91 10.80 -9.42
N LEU A 241 19.97 10.50 -10.73
CA LEU A 241 20.88 9.50 -11.29
C LEU A 241 22.35 9.95 -11.23
N GLU A 242 22.59 11.26 -11.30
CA GLU A 242 23.91 11.89 -11.20
C GLU A 242 24.26 12.30 -9.75
N ASP A 243 23.41 11.99 -8.78
CA ASP A 243 23.60 12.45 -7.40
C ASP A 243 24.92 11.94 -6.79
N GLY A 244 25.56 12.74 -5.93
CA GLY A 244 26.79 12.35 -5.22
C GLY A 244 26.59 11.16 -4.26
N GLU A 245 25.37 10.98 -3.75
CA GLU A 245 25.04 9.98 -2.75
C GLU A 245 24.44 8.71 -3.39
N GLU A 246 25.01 7.54 -3.07
CA GLU A 246 24.65 6.26 -3.69
C GLU A 246 23.17 5.89 -3.50
N TYR A 247 22.64 6.07 -2.28
CA TYR A 247 21.24 5.77 -1.99
C TYR A 247 20.24 6.66 -2.75
N VAL A 248 20.63 7.90 -3.09
CA VAL A 248 19.80 8.77 -3.95
C VAL A 248 19.82 8.26 -5.39
N ARG A 249 21.00 7.89 -5.91
CA ARG A 249 21.14 7.27 -7.24
C ARG A 249 20.33 5.99 -7.38
N GLU A 250 20.34 5.13 -6.36
CA GLU A 250 19.52 3.91 -6.33
C GLU A 250 18.02 4.21 -6.36
N ALA A 251 17.55 5.19 -5.59
CA ALA A 251 16.15 5.62 -5.61
C ALA A 251 15.75 6.16 -6.99
N ALA A 252 16.60 7.00 -7.60
CA ALA A 252 16.38 7.53 -8.94
C ALA A 252 16.36 6.44 -10.02
N MET A 253 17.27 5.45 -9.93
CA MET A 253 17.28 4.29 -10.81
C MET A 253 15.99 3.47 -10.70
N ARG A 254 15.48 3.27 -9.48
CA ARG A 254 14.17 2.64 -9.27
C ARG A 254 13.03 3.46 -9.90
N ALA A 255 13.03 4.78 -9.72
CA ALA A 255 12.01 5.66 -10.27
C ALA A 255 12.02 5.64 -11.80
N GLY A 256 13.20 5.74 -12.42
CA GLY A 256 13.36 5.64 -13.87
C GLY A 256 12.86 4.30 -14.43
N ARG A 257 13.27 3.18 -13.83
CA ARG A 257 12.77 1.85 -14.21
C ARG A 257 11.25 1.74 -14.08
N MET A 258 10.67 2.32 -13.03
CA MET A 258 9.23 2.29 -12.80
C MET A 258 8.45 3.10 -13.84
N ILE A 259 8.98 4.25 -14.26
CA ILE A 259 8.39 5.03 -15.35
C ILE A 259 8.45 4.25 -16.66
N VAL A 260 9.61 3.69 -16.99
CA VAL A 260 9.76 2.88 -18.22
C VAL A 260 8.80 1.69 -18.20
N ALA A 261 8.74 0.95 -17.09
CA ALA A 261 7.89 -0.23 -16.99
C ALA A 261 6.39 0.06 -17.14
N ASN A 262 5.92 1.22 -16.66
CA ASN A 262 4.49 1.57 -16.70
C ASN A 262 4.09 2.43 -17.92
N TYR A 263 5.01 3.17 -18.52
CA TYR A 263 4.68 4.22 -19.50
C TYR A 263 5.50 4.20 -20.79
N ALA A 264 6.57 3.40 -20.88
CA ALA A 264 7.22 3.17 -22.16
C ALA A 264 6.38 2.18 -22.97
N THR A 265 5.36 2.68 -23.67
CA THR A 265 4.57 1.88 -24.60
C THR A 265 5.45 1.16 -25.62
N ARG A 266 5.23 -0.15 -25.77
CA ARG A 266 5.43 -0.86 -27.05
C ARG A 266 4.45 -0.27 -28.06
N ASP A 267 4.98 0.25 -29.16
CA ASP A 267 4.30 0.71 -30.37
C ASP A 267 2.94 1.42 -30.20
N GLN A 268 2.98 2.75 -30.10
CA GLN A 268 2.12 3.51 -31.01
C GLN A 268 2.54 3.10 -32.42
N VAL A 269 1.74 2.24 -33.05
CA VAL A 269 1.75 2.06 -34.50
C VAL A 269 1.69 3.46 -35.09
N VAL A 270 2.85 3.93 -35.53
CA VAL A 270 2.95 5.03 -36.47
C VAL A 270 2.08 4.57 -37.62
N VAL A 271 0.89 5.17 -37.71
CA VAL A 271 0.15 5.29 -38.94
C VAL A 271 1.11 6.01 -39.88
N ALA A 272 1.99 5.24 -40.52
CA ALA A 272 2.68 5.66 -41.72
C ALA A 272 1.56 5.76 -42.75
N GLY A 273 0.96 6.95 -42.80
CA GLY A 273 0.18 7.38 -43.93
C GLY A 273 1.05 7.24 -45.16
N VAL A 274 0.84 6.14 -45.89
CA VAL A 274 1.07 6.11 -47.33
C VAL A 274 -0.26 6.48 -47.96
N GLY A 275 -0.59 7.78 -47.88
CA GLY A 275 -1.50 8.42 -48.80
C GLY A 275 -0.67 8.99 -49.95
N GLY A 276 -0.92 8.52 -51.17
CA GLY A 276 -0.25 8.98 -52.38
C GLY A 276 -0.78 8.27 -53.60
N GLU A 277 -1.90 8.75 -54.12
CA GLU A 277 -2.43 8.48 -55.45
C GLU A 277 -1.36 8.72 -56.53
N HIS A 278 -1.33 7.90 -57.59
CA HIS A 278 -1.49 8.34 -59.00
C HIS A 278 -1.20 7.20 -60.01
N VAL A 279 -2.12 7.15 -60.99
CA VAL A 279 -2.18 6.40 -62.26
C VAL A 279 -2.76 4.98 -62.21
#